data_AF-A0A952BYU5-F1
#
_entry.id   AF-A0A952BYU5-F1
#
_cell.length_a   1.000
_cell.length_b   1.000
_cell.length_c   1.000
_cell.angle_alpha   90.00
_cell.angle_beta   90.00
_cell.angle_gamma   90.00
#
_symmetry.space_group_name_H-M   'P 1'
#
loop_
_entity.id
_entity.type
_entity.pdbx_description
1 polymer ?
#
loop_
_entity_poly.entity_id
_entity_poly.type
_entity_poly.pdbx_seq_one_letter_code
_entity_poly.pdbx_strand_id
1 'polypeptide(L)'
;MSESAGRIIAERSQREAGGKCWWWLTGDTYPHRDLLKRHGARFSSRRRAWYWNGETLPAAIQALVGEPEALSPAPVLPPALEQQILAVLAEDDARRTPALPVEPMPDIPAEESPERPSIRVSKPASPPSDGALDAVQHAIRAVKREPPMAPSAPPVSTGRLARIDQAFCGEITGSITGQVFCYGYSIHDGIAVYINLAGPRMAVEAIRAKLSKGEHVTVVPPDSPSVELTAGEGSTGMYHAYLHYLPEARFASLILVHAWAVAPNYGGKATTFIVRISDAQAAAKLAHHVTQLVNVPVFEAWSAYLYDAGQRAMLVRKTRAAGGIDLLTVDLDVDAWTRLITGGLEQGVIELPQQTT
;
A
#
# COMPACT_ATOMS: atom_id res chain seq x y z
N MET A 1 -21.13 -15.08 40.97
CA MET A 1 -20.84 -16.04 39.88
C MET A 1 -21.99 -15.93 38.89
N SER A 2 -21.77 -15.28 37.75
CA SER A 2 -22.78 -15.19 36.68
C SER A 2 -22.08 -15.60 35.39
N GLU A 3 -22.35 -16.82 34.93
CA GLU A 3 -21.89 -17.34 33.64
C GLU A 3 -22.65 -16.61 32.53
N SER A 4 -21.99 -15.68 31.85
CA SER A 4 -22.41 -15.25 30.52
C SER A 4 -22.00 -16.34 29.52
N ALA A 5 -22.82 -17.38 29.40
CA ALA A 5 -22.65 -18.40 28.37
C ALA A 5 -22.65 -17.75 26.98
N GLY A 6 -21.57 -17.92 26.23
CA GLY A 6 -21.45 -17.40 24.87
C GLY A 6 -22.54 -18.01 23.98
N ARG A 7 -23.29 -17.17 23.27
CA ARG A 7 -24.39 -17.62 22.39
C ARG A 7 -23.86 -17.89 20.99
N ILE A 8 -24.43 -18.89 20.31
CA ILE A 8 -24.17 -19.16 18.89
C ILE A 8 -25.10 -18.26 18.05
N ILE A 9 -24.54 -17.67 17.00
CA ILE A 9 -25.25 -16.83 16.03
C ILE A 9 -25.43 -17.63 14.75
N ALA A 10 -26.68 -17.73 14.26
CA ALA A 10 -27.00 -18.39 13.00
C ALA A 10 -27.37 -17.37 11.92
N GLU A 11 -26.65 -17.39 10.80
CA GLU A 11 -26.90 -16.57 9.62
C GLU A 11 -27.39 -17.45 8.47
N ARG A 12 -28.56 -17.14 7.91
CA ARG A 12 -29.12 -17.86 6.75
C ARG A 12 -28.61 -17.21 5.46
N SER A 13 -28.00 -18.01 4.59
CA SER A 13 -27.50 -17.60 3.27
C SER A 13 -28.12 -18.46 2.18
N GLN A 14 -28.83 -17.83 1.25
CA GLN A 14 -29.41 -18.45 0.06
C GLN A 14 -28.98 -17.64 -1.16
N ARG A 15 -28.31 -18.28 -2.14
CA ARG A 15 -27.78 -17.59 -3.33
C ARG A 15 -28.81 -17.33 -4.42
N GLU A 16 -29.83 -18.17 -4.52
CA GLU A 16 -30.90 -18.08 -5.54
C GLU A 16 -32.24 -18.47 -4.91
N ALA A 17 -33.34 -17.82 -5.29
CA ALA A 17 -34.68 -18.13 -4.77
C ALA A 17 -35.07 -19.57 -5.18
N GLY A 18 -35.22 -20.46 -4.18
CA GLY A 18 -35.43 -21.90 -4.39
C GLY A 18 -34.16 -22.76 -4.45
N GLY A 19 -32.97 -22.14 -4.40
CA GLY A 19 -31.68 -22.82 -4.36
C GLY A 19 -31.29 -23.34 -2.96
N LYS A 20 -30.18 -24.07 -2.88
CA LYS A 20 -29.66 -24.68 -1.63
C LYS A 20 -29.48 -23.62 -0.53
N CYS A 21 -30.10 -23.85 0.62
CA CYS A 21 -30.02 -23.01 1.79
C CYS A 21 -28.83 -23.43 2.68
N TRP A 22 -28.00 -22.47 3.06
CA TRP A 22 -26.90 -22.65 4.00
C TRP A 22 -27.13 -21.84 5.26
N TRP A 23 -26.90 -22.46 6.40
CA TRP A 23 -26.91 -21.82 7.70
C TRP A 23 -25.49 -21.74 8.21
N TRP A 24 -24.97 -20.54 8.45
CA TRP A 24 -23.65 -20.29 9.02
C TRP A 24 -23.77 -20.09 10.52
N LEU A 25 -23.05 -20.89 11.29
CA LEU A 25 -23.04 -20.87 12.76
C LEU A 25 -21.69 -20.31 13.23
N THR A 26 -21.76 -19.16 13.89
CA THR A 26 -20.61 -18.38 14.38
C THR A 26 -20.81 -18.01 15.86
N GLY A 27 -19.81 -17.44 16.52
CA GLY A 27 -19.85 -17.18 17.97
C GLY A 27 -19.22 -18.33 18.76
N ASP A 28 -19.76 -18.62 19.95
CA ASP A 28 -19.19 -19.60 20.89
C ASP A 28 -19.51 -21.06 20.50
N THR A 29 -18.94 -21.48 19.37
CA THR A 29 -19.20 -22.80 18.77
C THR A 29 -18.25 -23.89 19.28
N TYR A 30 -17.23 -23.53 20.06
CA TYR A 30 -16.19 -24.44 20.54
C TYR A 30 -16.70 -25.49 21.55
N PRO A 31 -17.53 -25.12 22.56
CA PRO A 31 -18.09 -26.08 23.52
C PRO A 31 -19.11 -27.04 22.88
N HIS A 32 -19.71 -26.63 21.77
CA HIS A 32 -20.81 -27.35 21.10
C HIS A 32 -20.37 -28.11 19.83
N ARG A 33 -19.06 -28.18 19.55
CA ARG A 33 -18.50 -28.79 18.32
C ARG A 33 -18.96 -30.22 18.06
N ASP A 34 -19.09 -31.05 19.11
CA ASP A 34 -19.43 -32.46 18.96
C ASP A 34 -20.94 -32.64 18.69
N LEU A 35 -21.77 -31.74 19.22
CA LEU A 35 -23.20 -31.67 18.92
C LEU A 35 -23.40 -31.22 17.46
N LEU A 36 -22.67 -30.21 17.00
CA LEU A 36 -22.72 -29.73 15.62
C LEU A 36 -22.32 -30.83 14.61
N LYS A 37 -21.26 -31.59 14.88
CA LYS A 37 -20.86 -32.73 14.03
C LYS A 37 -21.90 -33.84 14.00
N ARG A 38 -22.48 -34.21 15.14
CA ARG A 38 -23.51 -35.27 15.23
C ARG A 38 -24.75 -34.93 14.40
N HIS A 39 -25.11 -33.66 14.30
CA HIS A 39 -26.24 -33.19 13.51
C HIS A 39 -25.88 -32.79 12.07
N GLY A 40 -24.68 -33.16 11.60
CA GLY A 40 -24.28 -33.04 10.19
C GLY A 40 -23.73 -31.67 9.79
N ALA A 41 -23.50 -30.75 10.74
CA ALA A 41 -22.84 -29.48 10.43
C ALA A 41 -21.35 -29.71 10.14
N ARG A 42 -20.80 -28.91 9.22
CA ARG A 42 -19.42 -29.00 8.75
C ARG A 42 -18.68 -27.71 9.06
N PHE A 43 -17.39 -27.81 9.39
CA PHE A 43 -16.57 -26.63 9.65
C PHE A 43 -15.92 -26.13 8.36
N SER A 44 -15.96 -24.82 8.11
CA SER A 44 -15.28 -24.15 7.00
C SER A 44 -14.04 -23.41 7.51
N SER A 45 -12.85 -23.85 7.10
CA SER A 45 -11.58 -23.20 7.44
C SER A 45 -11.45 -21.79 6.85
N ARG A 46 -11.97 -21.57 5.64
CA ARG A 46 -11.91 -20.28 4.92
C ARG A 46 -12.74 -19.16 5.57
N ARG A 47 -13.86 -19.51 6.22
CA ARG A 47 -14.73 -18.56 6.96
C ARG A 47 -14.60 -18.67 8.47
N ARG A 48 -13.81 -19.64 8.96
CA ARG A 48 -13.68 -20.01 10.39
C ARG A 48 -15.04 -20.19 11.07
N ALA A 49 -15.99 -20.79 10.37
CA ALA A 49 -17.39 -20.90 10.78
C ALA A 49 -17.94 -22.30 10.50
N TRP A 50 -18.89 -22.75 11.31
CA TRP A 50 -19.66 -23.96 11.04
C TRP A 50 -20.76 -23.67 10.03
N TYR A 51 -21.13 -24.64 9.21
CA TYR A 51 -22.24 -24.52 8.30
C TYR A 51 -23.10 -25.78 8.25
N TRP A 52 -24.38 -25.59 8.01
CA TRP A 52 -25.34 -26.66 7.80
C TRP A 52 -26.14 -26.42 6.52
N ASN A 53 -26.41 -27.48 5.77
CA ASN A 53 -27.07 -27.44 4.47
C ASN A 53 -28.49 -28.01 4.55
N GLY A 54 -29.49 -27.15 4.38
CA GLY A 54 -30.90 -27.53 4.35
C GLY A 54 -31.81 -26.35 4.69
N GLU A 55 -33.11 -26.58 4.58
CA GLU A 55 -34.12 -25.53 4.69
C GLU A 55 -34.28 -25.02 6.12
N THR A 56 -34.30 -25.93 7.10
CA THR A 56 -34.49 -25.62 8.53
C THR A 56 -33.38 -26.23 9.37
N LEU A 57 -32.77 -25.44 10.27
CA LEU A 57 -31.80 -25.96 11.24
C LEU A 57 -32.42 -27.08 12.10
N PRO A 58 -31.68 -28.14 12.43
CA PRO A 58 -32.13 -29.13 13.40
C PRO A 58 -32.48 -28.47 14.75
N ALA A 59 -33.56 -28.91 15.39
CA ALA A 59 -34.05 -28.34 16.65
C ALA A 59 -32.98 -28.25 17.75
N ALA A 60 -32.08 -29.24 17.80
CA ALA A 60 -30.95 -29.26 18.74
C ALA A 60 -29.91 -28.15 18.48
N ILE A 61 -29.73 -27.71 17.23
CA ILE A 61 -28.87 -26.58 16.86
C ILE A 61 -29.62 -25.28 17.05
N GLN A 62 -30.91 -25.24 16.71
CA GLN A 62 -31.77 -24.06 16.88
C GLN A 62 -31.89 -23.66 18.35
N ALA A 63 -31.93 -24.61 19.29
CA ALA A 63 -31.91 -24.35 20.73
C ALA A 63 -30.63 -23.68 21.26
N LEU A 64 -29.54 -23.71 20.48
CA LEU A 64 -28.27 -23.04 20.80
C LEU A 64 -28.17 -21.63 20.20
N VAL A 65 -29.08 -21.29 19.26
CA VAL A 65 -29.12 -19.99 18.61
C VAL A 65 -29.91 -19.03 19.49
N GLY A 66 -29.25 -17.98 19.98
CA GLY A 66 -29.94 -16.93 20.73
C GLY A 66 -30.88 -16.13 19.82
N GLU A 67 -32.08 -15.81 20.31
CA GLU A 67 -32.97 -14.87 19.62
C GLU A 67 -32.27 -13.51 19.45
N PRO A 68 -32.51 -12.80 18.33
CA PRO A 68 -31.97 -11.46 18.12
C PRO A 68 -32.67 -10.50 19.09
N GLU A 69 -31.99 -10.17 20.19
CA GLU A 69 -32.43 -9.16 21.13
C GLU A 69 -32.54 -7.82 20.39
N ALA A 70 -33.73 -7.23 20.44
CA ALA A 70 -34.05 -5.97 19.80
C ALA A 70 -33.07 -4.86 20.23
N LEU A 71 -32.67 -4.03 19.27
CA LEU A 71 -31.82 -2.85 19.43
C LEU A 71 -32.21 -2.05 20.68
N SER A 72 -31.46 -2.23 21.76
CA SER A 72 -31.50 -1.34 22.94
C SER A 72 -30.57 -0.15 22.70
N PRO A 73 -30.92 1.06 23.17
CA PRO A 73 -30.10 2.25 22.99
C PRO A 73 -28.74 2.08 23.67
N ALA A 74 -27.73 2.73 23.09
CA ALA A 74 -26.31 2.58 23.44
C ALA A 74 -26.06 2.57 24.96
N PRO A 75 -25.19 1.68 25.47
CA PRO A 75 -24.82 1.69 26.88
C PRO A 75 -24.05 2.98 27.16
N VAL A 76 -24.67 3.87 27.94
CA VAL A 76 -23.97 5.01 28.53
C VAL A 76 -23.03 4.45 29.58
N LEU A 77 -21.73 4.64 29.37
CA LEU A 77 -20.69 4.24 30.32
C LEU A 77 -20.97 4.91 31.67
N PRO A 78 -21.04 4.16 32.79
CA PRO A 78 -21.12 4.76 34.10
C PRO A 78 -19.87 5.61 34.33
N PRO A 79 -20.00 6.84 34.86
CA PRO A 79 -18.87 7.76 35.06
C PRO A 79 -17.76 7.16 35.96
N ALA A 80 -18.10 6.18 36.80
CA ALA A 80 -17.13 5.43 37.60
C ALA A 80 -16.18 4.56 36.76
N LEU A 81 -16.65 4.00 35.64
CA LEU A 81 -15.84 3.18 34.74
C LEU A 81 -14.95 4.06 33.84
N GLU A 82 -15.43 5.24 33.44
CA GLU A 82 -14.63 6.25 32.73
C GLU A 82 -13.46 6.76 33.59
N GLN A 83 -13.69 6.98 34.89
CA GLN A 83 -12.61 7.36 35.81
C GLN A 83 -11.59 6.23 36.04
N GLN A 84 -12.02 4.96 36.08
CA GLN A 84 -11.09 3.83 36.17
C GLN A 84 -10.23 3.69 34.91
N ILE A 85 -10.80 3.90 33.71
CA ILE A 85 -10.06 3.85 32.44
C ILE A 85 -9.02 4.98 32.39
N LEU A 86 -9.40 6.20 32.78
CA LEU A 86 -8.48 7.34 32.84
C LEU A 86 -7.35 7.13 33.86
N ALA A 87 -7.63 6.51 35.01
CA ALA A 87 -6.61 6.20 36.01
C ALA A 87 -5.59 5.16 35.52
N VAL A 88 -6.05 4.11 34.81
CA VAL A 88 -5.17 3.09 34.23
C VAL A 88 -4.30 3.67 33.11
N LEU A 89 -4.86 4.53 32.25
CA LEU A 89 -4.10 5.20 31.20
C LEU A 89 -3.06 6.18 31.76
N ALA A 90 -3.37 6.88 32.85
CA ALA A 90 -2.42 7.75 33.54
C ALA A 90 -1.28 6.98 34.24
N GLU A 91 -1.56 5.79 34.79
CA GLU A 91 -0.52 4.91 35.33
C GLU A 91 0.41 4.35 34.25
N ASP A 92 -0.12 4.06 33.05
CA ASP A 92 0.67 3.52 31.94
C ASP A 92 1.57 4.60 31.30
N ASP A 93 1.08 5.85 31.24
CA ASP A 93 1.90 7.02 30.83
C ASP A 93 2.98 7.36 31.88
N ALA A 94 2.71 7.15 33.17
CA ALA A 94 3.71 7.35 34.23
C ALA A 94 4.82 6.27 34.26
N ARG A 95 4.58 5.09 33.68
CA ARG A 95 5.56 3.99 33.57
C ARG A 95 6.45 4.08 32.32
N ARG A 96 6.22 5.05 31.42
CA ARG A 96 7.09 5.31 30.27
C ARG A 96 8.35 6.06 30.72
N THR A 97 9.40 5.31 31.03
CA THR A 97 10.75 5.84 31.26
C THR A 97 11.30 6.50 29.99
N PRO A 98 11.95 7.68 30.07
CA PRO A 98 12.76 8.20 28.97
C PRO A 98 14.03 7.36 28.78
N ALA A 99 14.53 7.39 27.54
CA ALA A 99 15.68 6.67 26.97
C ALA A 99 16.75 6.15 27.96
N LEU A 100 17.10 4.87 27.81
CA LEU A 100 18.30 4.27 28.42
C LEU A 100 19.57 4.96 27.89
N PRO A 101 20.56 5.27 28.74
CA PRO A 101 21.89 5.65 28.30
C PRO A 101 22.57 4.49 27.57
N VAL A 102 23.21 4.78 26.44
CA VAL A 102 24.04 3.82 25.70
C VAL A 102 25.35 3.64 26.45
N GLU A 103 25.58 2.45 27.02
CA GLU A 103 26.91 2.07 27.51
C GLU A 103 27.85 1.75 26.33
N PRO A 104 29.15 2.12 26.40
CA PRO A 104 30.10 1.79 25.35
C PRO A 104 30.40 0.28 25.36
N MET A 105 30.42 -0.32 24.16
CA MET A 105 30.79 -1.72 23.94
C MET A 105 32.24 -2.00 24.38
N PRO A 106 32.54 -3.20 24.91
CA PRO A 106 33.90 -3.66 25.11
C PRO A 106 34.55 -4.05 23.77
N ASP A 107 35.86 -3.77 23.65
CA ASP A 107 36.70 -4.15 22.52
C ASP A 107 36.72 -5.67 22.31
N ILE A 108 36.30 -6.11 21.12
CA ILE A 108 36.43 -7.49 20.65
C ILE A 108 37.73 -7.58 19.83
N PRO A 109 38.66 -8.52 20.11
CA PRO A 109 39.87 -8.69 19.33
C PRO A 109 39.57 -9.07 17.88
N ALA A 110 40.32 -8.49 16.94
CA ALA A 110 40.19 -8.72 15.52
C ALA A 110 40.47 -10.20 15.15
N GLU A 111 39.43 -10.91 14.70
CA GLU A 111 39.58 -12.15 13.93
C GLU A 111 39.58 -11.83 12.43
N GLU A 112 40.48 -12.50 11.73
CA GLU A 112 40.84 -12.30 10.32
C GLU A 112 39.63 -12.41 9.38
N SER A 113 39.45 -11.39 8.54
CA SER A 113 38.47 -11.40 7.46
C SER A 113 38.90 -12.36 6.34
N PRO A 114 38.05 -13.29 5.88
CA PRO A 114 38.35 -14.02 4.65
C PRO A 114 38.27 -13.07 3.44
N GLU A 115 39.29 -13.15 2.59
CA GLU A 115 39.52 -12.32 1.41
C GLU A 115 38.27 -12.18 0.53
N ARG A 116 37.89 -10.93 0.22
CA ARG A 116 36.84 -10.63 -0.76
C ARG A 116 37.37 -10.98 -2.16
N PRO A 117 36.65 -11.78 -2.97
CA PRO A 117 37.09 -12.07 -4.33
C PRO A 117 37.05 -10.80 -5.18
N SER A 118 38.17 -10.59 -5.88
CA SER A 118 38.42 -9.46 -6.78
C SER A 118 37.34 -9.29 -7.85
N ILE A 119 36.75 -8.09 -7.92
CA ILE A 119 35.83 -7.69 -8.99
C ILE A 119 36.64 -7.55 -10.28
N ARG A 120 36.47 -8.48 -11.22
CA ARG A 120 37.00 -8.33 -12.59
C ARG A 120 36.13 -7.33 -13.35
N VAL A 121 36.68 -6.15 -13.62
CA VAL A 121 36.09 -5.15 -14.52
C VAL A 121 36.19 -5.68 -15.96
N SER A 122 35.15 -6.37 -16.41
CA SER A 122 34.98 -6.67 -17.83
C SER A 122 34.37 -5.45 -18.52
N LYS A 123 35.10 -4.86 -19.45
CA LYS A 123 34.65 -3.74 -20.31
C LYS A 123 33.38 -4.19 -21.08
N PRO A 124 32.20 -3.58 -20.88
CA PRO A 124 31.04 -3.92 -21.69
C PRO A 124 31.24 -3.44 -23.13
N ALA A 125 30.75 -4.23 -24.08
CA ALA A 125 30.86 -3.95 -25.50
C ALA A 125 30.13 -2.65 -25.86
N SER A 126 30.79 -1.81 -26.66
CA SER A 126 30.24 -0.57 -27.17
C SER A 126 28.98 -0.85 -28.01
N PRO A 127 27.91 -0.02 -27.88
CA PRO A 127 26.66 -0.24 -28.59
C PRO A 127 26.86 -0.13 -30.13
N PRO A 128 26.12 -0.91 -30.93
CA PRO A 128 26.25 -0.89 -32.38
C PRO A 128 25.87 0.49 -32.94
N SER A 129 26.78 1.02 -33.75
CA SER A 129 26.61 2.23 -34.55
C SER A 129 25.88 1.89 -35.84
N ASP A 130 24.55 1.75 -35.80
CA ASP A 130 23.68 2.12 -36.93
C ASP A 130 22.20 1.88 -36.60
N GLY A 131 21.40 2.93 -36.76
CA GLY A 131 19.95 2.95 -36.48
C GLY A 131 19.55 4.23 -35.76
N ALA A 132 18.37 4.77 -36.07
CA ALA A 132 17.83 5.99 -35.46
C ALA A 132 18.06 5.98 -33.93
N LEU A 133 18.58 7.09 -33.39
CA LEU A 133 18.95 7.20 -31.97
C LEU A 133 17.77 6.74 -31.10
N ASP A 134 18.03 5.73 -30.28
CA ASP A 134 17.08 5.23 -29.29
C ASP A 134 16.78 6.32 -28.24
N ALA A 135 15.60 6.30 -27.62
CA ALA A 135 15.15 7.32 -26.66
C ALA A 135 16.17 7.53 -25.53
N VAL A 136 16.81 6.44 -25.09
CA VAL A 136 17.91 6.43 -24.12
C VAL A 136 19.13 7.22 -24.63
N GLN A 137 19.55 7.02 -25.87
CA GLN A 137 20.69 7.74 -26.46
C GLN A 137 20.39 9.22 -26.68
N HIS A 138 19.15 9.55 -27.07
CA HIS A 138 18.67 10.92 -27.15
C HIS A 138 18.69 11.60 -25.79
N ALA A 139 18.23 10.93 -24.73
CA ALA A 139 18.26 11.45 -23.37
C ALA A 139 19.69 11.81 -22.93
N ILE A 140 20.65 10.88 -23.06
CA ILE A 140 22.04 11.14 -22.64
C ILE A 140 22.63 12.35 -23.37
N ARG A 141 22.43 12.47 -24.69
CA ARG A 141 22.90 13.61 -25.47
C ARG A 141 22.23 14.92 -25.07
N ALA A 142 20.95 14.88 -24.74
CA ALA A 142 20.19 16.06 -24.33
C ALA A 142 20.67 16.57 -22.96
N VAL A 143 20.89 15.68 -21.98
CA VAL A 143 21.45 16.04 -20.68
C VAL A 143 22.88 16.58 -20.79
N LYS A 144 23.69 16.07 -21.72
CA LYS A 144 25.02 16.62 -21.98
C LYS A 144 24.98 18.06 -22.54
N ARG A 145 24.00 18.36 -23.40
CA ARG A 145 23.82 19.71 -23.97
C ARG A 145 23.30 20.70 -22.94
N GLU A 146 22.45 20.23 -22.05
CA GLU A 146 21.81 21.02 -21.01
C GLU A 146 21.90 20.25 -19.68
N PRO A 147 23.02 20.43 -18.94
CA PRO A 147 23.24 19.73 -17.69
C PRO A 147 22.09 20.01 -16.72
N PRO A 148 21.66 19.02 -15.93
CA PRO A 148 20.62 19.25 -14.96
C PRO A 148 21.14 20.30 -13.97
N MET A 149 20.27 21.24 -13.57
CA MET A 149 20.60 22.16 -12.48
C MET A 149 21.06 21.33 -11.29
N ALA A 150 22.22 21.70 -10.72
CA ALA A 150 22.79 20.98 -9.58
C ALA A 150 21.70 20.77 -8.52
N PRO A 151 21.55 19.53 -7.99
CA PRO A 151 20.54 19.30 -6.98
C PRO A 151 20.78 20.25 -5.82
N SER A 152 19.76 21.00 -5.44
CA SER A 152 19.70 21.57 -4.10
C SER A 152 19.94 20.41 -3.13
N ALA A 153 20.85 20.60 -2.17
CA ALA A 153 21.20 19.57 -1.21
C ALA A 153 19.93 18.86 -0.71
N PRO A 154 19.91 17.52 -0.66
CA PRO A 154 18.73 16.79 -0.23
C PRO A 154 18.30 17.37 1.12
N PRO A 155 17.02 17.77 1.29
CA PRO A 155 16.58 18.34 2.53
C PRO A 155 16.90 17.34 3.64
N VAL A 156 17.68 17.76 4.63
CA VAL A 156 17.97 16.95 5.82
C VAL A 156 16.63 16.49 6.37
N SER A 157 16.41 15.17 6.36
CA SER A 157 15.18 14.59 6.89
C SER A 157 15.14 14.88 8.38
N THR A 158 14.38 15.89 8.78
CA THR A 158 14.23 16.33 10.18
C THR A 158 13.38 15.36 11.01
N GLY A 159 13.16 14.12 10.54
CA GLY A 159 12.21 13.17 11.12
C GLY A 159 10.74 13.62 11.02
N ARG A 160 10.47 14.78 10.40
CA ARG A 160 9.12 15.32 10.22
C ARG A 160 8.48 14.67 9.00
N LEU A 161 7.33 14.03 9.20
CA LEU A 161 6.52 13.44 8.13
C LEU A 161 6.21 14.51 7.08
N ALA A 162 6.62 14.26 5.83
CA ALA A 162 6.35 15.15 4.72
C ALA A 162 4.86 15.05 4.33
N ARG A 163 4.23 16.21 4.12
CA ARG A 163 2.81 16.28 3.76
C ARG A 163 2.64 15.94 2.29
N ILE A 164 1.67 15.07 1.98
CA ILE A 164 1.19 14.83 0.63
C ILE A 164 -0.01 15.75 0.42
N ASP A 165 0.01 16.53 -0.67
CA ASP A 165 -1.09 17.43 -1.00
C ASP A 165 -2.34 16.64 -1.37
N GLN A 166 -3.48 17.10 -0.86
CA GLN A 166 -4.78 16.46 -0.99
C GLN A 166 -5.85 17.53 -1.17
N ALA A 167 -6.73 17.34 -2.15
CA ALA A 167 -7.83 18.24 -2.43
C ALA A 167 -9.07 17.43 -2.86
N PHE A 168 -10.24 17.99 -2.57
CA PHE A 168 -11.51 17.33 -2.90
C PHE A 168 -11.63 17.14 -4.42
N CYS A 169 -11.81 15.89 -4.84
CA CYS A 169 -11.93 15.49 -6.26
C CYS A 169 -13.37 15.23 -6.69
N GLY A 170 -14.30 15.07 -5.74
CA GLY A 170 -15.67 14.67 -6.03
C GLY A 170 -16.16 13.51 -5.17
N GLU A 171 -17.38 13.07 -5.44
CA GLU A 171 -18.01 11.95 -4.75
C GLU A 171 -17.69 10.63 -5.45
N ILE A 172 -17.37 9.58 -4.68
CA ILE A 172 -17.21 8.23 -5.21
C ILE A 172 -18.58 7.55 -5.19
N THR A 173 -18.99 7.12 -6.37
CA THR A 173 -20.20 6.35 -6.62
C THR A 173 -19.84 4.96 -7.13
N GLY A 174 -20.76 4.01 -6.99
CA GLY A 174 -20.51 2.64 -7.43
C GLY A 174 -21.50 1.64 -6.89
N SER A 175 -22.81 1.93 -6.96
CA SER A 175 -23.87 1.08 -6.38
C SER A 175 -23.61 0.72 -4.91
N ILE A 176 -23.18 1.70 -4.12
CA ILE A 176 -22.97 1.58 -2.67
C ILE A 176 -23.92 2.52 -1.94
N THR A 177 -24.29 2.15 -0.71
CA THR A 177 -25.15 2.97 0.14
C THR A 177 -24.27 3.86 1.03
N GLY A 178 -24.37 5.17 0.84
CA GLY A 178 -23.67 6.19 1.63
C GLY A 178 -22.79 7.11 0.77
N GLN A 179 -22.56 8.33 1.25
CA GLN A 179 -21.75 9.35 0.56
C GLN A 179 -20.27 9.16 0.90
N VAL A 180 -19.45 8.91 -0.12
CA VAL A 180 -18.01 8.78 0.04
C VAL A 180 -17.35 9.86 -0.80
N PHE A 181 -16.40 10.58 -0.21
CA PHE A 181 -15.69 11.67 -0.86
C PHE A 181 -14.28 11.23 -1.24
N CYS A 182 -13.82 11.62 -2.43
CA CYS A 182 -12.45 11.41 -2.88
C CYS A 182 -11.62 12.67 -2.64
N TYR A 183 -10.42 12.50 -2.05
CA TYR A 183 -9.47 13.59 -1.77
C TYR A 183 -8.16 13.48 -2.56
N GLY A 184 -8.11 12.55 -3.52
CA GLY A 184 -6.96 12.34 -4.38
C GLY A 184 -6.98 10.96 -5.01
N TYR A 185 -6.59 10.88 -6.28
CA TYR A 185 -6.42 9.60 -6.96
C TYR A 185 -5.33 9.70 -8.03
N SER A 186 -4.77 8.55 -8.42
CA SER A 186 -3.89 8.43 -9.57
C SER A 186 -4.19 7.18 -10.38
N ILE A 187 -4.08 7.30 -11.70
CA ILE A 187 -4.37 6.25 -12.67
C ILE A 187 -3.15 6.06 -13.56
N HIS A 188 -2.76 4.81 -13.74
CA HIS A 188 -1.73 4.37 -14.68
C HIS A 188 -2.29 3.24 -15.53
N ASP A 189 -2.31 3.42 -16.85
CA ASP A 189 -2.80 2.43 -17.83
C ASP A 189 -4.18 1.84 -17.49
N GLY A 190 -5.09 2.72 -17.05
CA GLY A 190 -6.45 2.36 -16.66
C GLY A 190 -6.58 1.78 -15.24
N ILE A 191 -5.47 1.49 -14.56
CA ILE A 191 -5.44 0.98 -13.20
C ILE A 191 -5.33 2.14 -12.21
N ALA A 192 -6.22 2.19 -11.22
CA ALA A 192 -6.10 3.13 -10.12
C ALA A 192 -4.96 2.69 -9.20
N VAL A 193 -3.88 3.47 -9.12
CA VAL A 193 -2.69 3.11 -8.35
C VAL A 193 -2.76 3.64 -6.92
N TYR A 194 -3.34 4.83 -6.77
CA TYR A 194 -3.54 5.48 -5.48
C TYR A 194 -4.96 6.01 -5.42
N ILE A 195 -5.64 5.80 -4.30
CA ILE A 195 -6.96 6.39 -4.02
C ILE A 195 -7.00 6.79 -2.56
N ASN A 196 -7.39 8.04 -2.30
CA ASN A 196 -7.68 8.55 -0.98
C ASN A 196 -9.16 8.91 -0.91
N LEU A 197 -9.88 8.27 0.01
CA LEU A 197 -11.31 8.46 0.18
C LEU A 197 -11.71 8.50 1.65
N ALA A 198 -12.76 9.25 1.95
CA ALA A 198 -13.31 9.30 3.29
C ALA A 198 -14.83 9.39 3.27
N GLY A 199 -15.48 8.78 4.26
CA GLY A 199 -16.93 8.67 4.30
C GLY A 199 -17.42 7.84 5.48
N PRO A 200 -18.74 7.54 5.55
CA PRO A 200 -19.29 6.59 6.49
C PRO A 200 -18.58 5.24 6.38
N ARG A 201 -18.26 4.64 7.53
CA ARG A 201 -17.46 3.41 7.61
C ARG A 201 -17.92 2.31 6.64
N MET A 202 -19.22 2.01 6.65
CA MET A 202 -19.78 0.94 5.82
C MET A 202 -19.63 1.21 4.32
N ALA A 203 -19.75 2.48 3.91
CA ALA A 203 -19.63 2.86 2.50
C ALA A 203 -18.17 2.79 2.02
N VAL A 204 -17.23 3.27 2.84
CA VAL A 204 -15.79 3.20 2.58
C VAL A 204 -15.30 1.75 2.46
N GLU A 205 -15.73 0.88 3.38
CA GLU A 205 -15.42 -0.55 3.33
C GLU A 205 -16.05 -1.23 2.11
N ALA A 206 -17.26 -0.81 1.70
CA ALA A 206 -17.90 -1.35 0.49
C ALA A 206 -17.12 -0.98 -0.78
N ILE A 207 -16.64 0.26 -0.91
CA ILE A 207 -15.77 0.69 -2.03
C ILE A 207 -14.49 -0.14 -2.07
N ARG A 208 -13.83 -0.31 -0.91
CA ARG A 208 -12.65 -1.17 -0.79
C ARG A 208 -12.94 -2.60 -1.27
N ALA A 209 -14.06 -3.18 -0.82
CA ALA A 209 -14.44 -4.53 -1.20
C ALA A 209 -14.71 -4.67 -2.71
N LYS A 210 -15.31 -3.65 -3.34
CA LYS A 210 -15.53 -3.62 -4.80
C LYS A 210 -14.22 -3.60 -5.58
N LEU A 211 -13.34 -2.67 -5.26
CA LEU A 211 -12.01 -2.60 -5.87
C LEU A 211 -11.20 -3.89 -5.62
N SER A 212 -11.31 -4.50 -4.43
CA SER A 212 -10.65 -5.78 -4.15
C SER A 212 -11.14 -6.93 -5.03
N LYS A 213 -12.39 -6.87 -5.51
CA LYS A 213 -12.98 -7.85 -6.44
C LYS A 213 -12.69 -7.55 -7.91
N GLY A 214 -12.05 -6.41 -8.22
CA GLY A 214 -11.83 -5.95 -9.59
C GLY A 214 -13.05 -5.24 -10.20
N GLU A 215 -14.05 -4.88 -9.39
CA GLU A 215 -15.13 -4.00 -9.85
C GLU A 215 -14.63 -2.55 -9.97
N HIS A 216 -15.25 -1.77 -10.83
CA HIS A 216 -14.96 -0.34 -10.97
C HIS A 216 -15.83 0.50 -10.02
N VAL A 217 -15.30 1.66 -9.67
CA VAL A 217 -15.99 2.73 -8.94
C VAL A 217 -15.77 4.04 -9.69
N THR A 218 -16.71 4.97 -9.58
CA THR A 218 -16.69 6.19 -10.39
C THR A 218 -16.59 7.41 -9.50
N VAL A 219 -15.55 8.22 -9.69
CA VAL A 219 -15.46 9.55 -9.09
C VAL A 219 -16.30 10.49 -9.94
N VAL A 220 -17.18 11.25 -9.30
CA VAL A 220 -18.02 12.28 -9.92
C VAL A 220 -17.56 13.63 -9.39
N PRO A 221 -16.66 14.32 -10.12
CA PRO A 221 -16.27 15.68 -9.79
C PRO A 221 -17.44 16.66 -10.00
N PRO A 222 -17.48 17.80 -9.29
CA PRO A 222 -18.56 18.78 -9.45
C PRO A 222 -18.57 19.44 -10.83
N ASP A 223 -17.39 19.74 -11.39
CA ASP A 223 -17.23 20.57 -12.59
C ASP A 223 -16.57 19.84 -13.77
N SER A 224 -16.41 18.51 -13.70
CA SER A 224 -15.69 17.75 -14.73
C SER A 224 -16.29 16.35 -14.90
N PRO A 225 -16.06 15.70 -16.06
CA PRO A 225 -16.70 14.42 -16.34
C PRO A 225 -16.27 13.35 -15.34
N SER A 226 -17.19 12.42 -15.08
CA SER A 226 -16.96 11.29 -14.20
C SER A 226 -15.74 10.47 -14.64
N VAL A 227 -14.96 10.02 -13.66
CA VAL A 227 -13.73 9.25 -13.88
C VAL A 227 -13.91 7.87 -13.28
N GLU A 228 -13.76 6.86 -14.12
CA GLU A 228 -13.78 5.46 -13.69
C GLU A 228 -12.43 5.07 -13.09
N LEU A 229 -12.50 4.49 -11.89
CA LEU A 229 -11.39 3.90 -11.16
C LEU A 229 -11.61 2.40 -11.09
N THR A 230 -10.68 1.62 -11.63
CA THR A 230 -10.70 0.16 -11.56
C THR A 230 -9.37 -0.36 -11.03
N ALA A 231 -9.40 -1.54 -10.40
CA ALA A 231 -8.19 -2.28 -10.07
C ALA A 231 -7.47 -2.80 -11.32
N GLY A 232 -8.18 -2.88 -12.46
CA GLY A 232 -7.71 -3.59 -13.65
C GLY A 232 -8.02 -5.08 -13.60
N GLU A 233 -8.09 -5.71 -14.77
CA GLU A 233 -8.32 -7.15 -14.89
C GLU A 233 -7.12 -7.92 -14.30
N GLY A 234 -7.39 -8.92 -13.45
CA GLY A 234 -6.34 -9.75 -12.84
C GLY A 234 -5.61 -9.13 -11.63
N SER A 235 -5.88 -7.88 -11.28
CA SER A 235 -5.27 -7.16 -10.14
C SER A 235 -6.10 -7.24 -8.85
N THR A 236 -7.00 -8.22 -8.74
CA THR A 236 -7.87 -8.38 -7.57
C THR A 236 -7.06 -8.59 -6.30
N GLY A 237 -7.30 -7.77 -5.27
CA GLY A 237 -6.63 -7.89 -3.97
C GLY A 237 -5.22 -7.28 -3.90
N MET A 238 -4.77 -6.54 -4.93
CA MET A 238 -3.44 -5.94 -4.98
C MET A 238 -3.34 -4.59 -4.24
N TYR A 239 -4.35 -4.18 -3.47
CA TYR A 239 -4.30 -2.93 -2.71
C TYR A 239 -3.89 -3.16 -1.26
N HIS A 240 -2.92 -2.36 -0.82
CA HIS A 240 -2.64 -2.13 0.58
C HIS A 240 -3.58 -1.03 1.09
N ALA A 241 -4.33 -1.35 2.13
CA ALA A 241 -5.34 -0.47 2.71
C ALA A 241 -4.84 0.13 4.03
N TYR A 242 -4.72 1.45 4.07
CA TYR A 242 -4.48 2.23 5.29
C TYR A 242 -5.81 2.83 5.73
N LEU A 243 -6.45 2.17 6.69
CA LEU A 243 -7.77 2.53 7.17
C LEU A 243 -7.66 3.13 8.57
N HIS A 244 -8.14 4.36 8.71
CA HIS A 244 -8.22 5.06 9.98
C HIS A 244 -9.67 5.38 10.30
N TYR A 245 -10.14 4.92 11.46
CA TYR A 245 -11.50 5.18 11.93
C TYR A 245 -11.51 6.38 12.86
N LEU A 246 -12.52 7.23 12.69
CA LEU A 246 -12.85 8.36 13.55
C LEU A 246 -14.18 8.03 14.24
N PRO A 247 -14.15 7.38 15.42
CA PRO A 247 -15.34 6.86 16.10
C PRO A 247 -16.38 7.94 16.40
N GLU A 248 -15.94 9.13 16.77
CA GLU A 248 -16.77 10.27 17.17
C GLU A 248 -17.66 10.75 16.03
N ALA A 249 -17.16 10.68 14.79
CA ALA A 249 -17.86 11.12 13.59
C ALA A 249 -18.53 9.97 12.82
N ARG A 250 -18.38 8.70 13.28
CA ARG A 250 -18.73 7.49 12.52
C ARG A 250 -18.13 7.49 11.09
N PHE A 251 -16.97 8.11 10.96
CA PHE A 251 -16.30 8.38 9.70
C PHE A 251 -15.06 7.51 9.58
N ALA A 252 -14.71 7.14 8.35
CA ALA A 252 -13.50 6.39 8.07
C ALA A 252 -12.73 7.09 6.96
N SER A 253 -11.42 7.25 7.16
CA SER A 253 -10.48 7.63 6.12
C SER A 253 -9.77 6.38 5.63
N LEU A 254 -9.74 6.19 4.31
CA LEU A 254 -9.13 5.05 3.66
C LEU A 254 -8.20 5.53 2.54
N ILE A 255 -6.96 5.09 2.61
CA ILE A 255 -6.01 5.20 1.51
C ILE A 255 -5.75 3.80 0.97
N LEU A 256 -5.93 3.64 -0.34
CA LEU A 256 -5.60 2.44 -1.10
C LEU A 256 -4.38 2.73 -1.95
N VAL A 257 -3.35 1.89 -1.80
CA VAL A 257 -2.11 1.97 -2.58
C VAL A 257 -1.88 0.63 -3.25
N HIS A 258 -1.67 0.63 -4.56
CA HIS A 258 -1.41 -0.58 -5.31
C HIS A 258 -0.09 -1.24 -4.89
N ALA A 259 -0.04 -2.57 -4.91
CA ALA A 259 1.10 -3.36 -4.46
C ALA A 259 2.38 -3.02 -5.22
N TRP A 260 2.30 -2.64 -6.50
CA TRP A 260 3.46 -2.20 -7.27
C TRP A 260 4.18 -0.97 -6.69
N ALA A 261 3.47 -0.11 -5.94
CA ALA A 261 4.09 1.02 -5.26
C ALA A 261 4.64 0.66 -3.87
N VAL A 262 4.07 -0.35 -3.20
CA VAL A 262 4.46 -0.75 -1.83
C VAL A 262 5.55 -1.82 -1.83
N ALA A 263 5.46 -2.76 -2.76
CA ALA A 263 6.38 -3.87 -2.96
C ALA A 263 6.81 -3.90 -4.44
N PRO A 264 7.74 -3.03 -4.85
CA PRO A 264 8.26 -2.99 -6.21
C PRO A 264 8.93 -4.32 -6.59
N ASN A 265 8.73 -4.76 -7.82
CA ASN A 265 9.41 -5.94 -8.35
C ASN A 265 10.65 -5.52 -9.16
N TYR A 266 11.84 -5.89 -8.69
CA TYR A 266 13.11 -5.56 -9.35
C TYR A 266 13.58 -6.64 -10.35
N GLY A 267 12.70 -7.52 -10.81
CA GLY A 267 13.00 -8.57 -11.79
C GLY A 267 13.33 -8.09 -13.22
N GLY A 268 13.49 -6.79 -13.45
CA GLY A 268 14.05 -6.23 -14.69
C GLY A 268 13.08 -5.80 -15.78
N LYS A 269 11.76 -6.04 -15.63
CA LYS A 269 10.68 -5.55 -16.53
C LYS A 269 9.38 -5.35 -15.78
N ALA A 270 9.38 -4.44 -14.82
CA ALA A 270 8.21 -4.12 -14.02
C ALA A 270 8.00 -2.61 -13.93
N THR A 271 6.93 -2.20 -13.27
CA THR A 271 6.62 -0.80 -13.04
C THR A 271 6.46 -0.57 -11.55
N THR A 272 7.01 0.55 -11.06
CA THR A 272 6.82 1.05 -9.70
C THR A 272 6.40 2.50 -9.73
N PHE A 273 6.11 3.07 -8.56
CA PHE A 273 5.62 4.44 -8.44
C PHE A 273 6.31 5.21 -7.33
N ILE A 274 6.48 6.52 -7.54
CA ILE A 274 7.03 7.46 -6.58
C ILE A 274 6.01 8.57 -6.35
N VAL A 275 5.55 8.72 -5.10
CA VAL A 275 4.84 9.94 -4.68
C VAL A 275 5.86 11.06 -4.60
N ARG A 276 5.71 12.08 -5.43
CA ARG A 276 6.61 13.23 -5.53
C ARG A 276 6.12 14.35 -4.61
N ILE A 277 6.96 14.69 -3.64
CA ILE A 277 6.76 15.87 -2.78
C ILE A 277 7.74 16.99 -3.17
N SER A 278 8.94 16.60 -3.62
CA SER A 278 9.93 17.48 -4.23
C SER A 278 10.75 16.71 -5.25
N ASP A 279 11.39 17.41 -6.19
CA ASP A 279 12.25 16.77 -7.19
C ASP A 279 13.50 16.14 -6.54
N ALA A 280 14.07 16.75 -5.50
CA ALA A 280 15.19 16.16 -4.75
C ALA A 280 14.80 14.83 -4.08
N GLN A 281 13.61 14.79 -3.44
CA GLN A 281 13.10 13.57 -2.83
C GLN A 281 12.78 12.49 -3.89
N ALA A 282 12.21 12.88 -5.03
CA ALA A 282 11.90 11.96 -6.11
C ALA A 282 13.18 11.39 -6.73
N ALA A 283 14.20 12.21 -6.96
CA ALA A 283 15.51 11.80 -7.47
C ALA A 283 16.23 10.83 -6.52
N ALA A 284 16.20 11.09 -5.21
CA ALA A 284 16.79 10.19 -4.21
C ALA A 284 16.06 8.82 -4.15
N LYS A 285 14.73 8.81 -4.17
CA LYS A 285 13.95 7.56 -4.22
C LYS A 285 14.16 6.81 -5.53
N LEU A 286 14.24 7.53 -6.65
CA LEU A 286 14.54 6.93 -7.95
C LEU A 286 15.91 6.27 -7.93
N ALA A 287 16.94 6.96 -7.42
CA ALA A 287 18.27 6.39 -7.30
C ALA A 287 18.24 5.11 -6.47
N HIS A 288 17.52 5.08 -5.34
CA HIS A 288 17.33 3.85 -4.56
C HIS A 288 16.70 2.71 -5.38
N HIS A 289 15.62 2.97 -6.12
CA HIS A 289 15.01 1.96 -6.99
C HIS A 289 15.98 1.45 -8.06
N VAL A 290 16.75 2.35 -8.68
CA VAL A 290 17.77 1.97 -9.67
C VAL A 290 18.86 1.12 -9.00
N THR A 291 19.35 1.49 -7.82
CA THR A 291 20.33 0.69 -7.05
C THR A 291 19.83 -0.73 -6.78
N GLN A 292 18.54 -0.90 -6.47
CA GLN A 292 17.95 -2.23 -6.24
C GLN A 292 17.77 -3.02 -7.55
N LEU A 293 17.68 -2.34 -8.69
CA LEU A 293 17.42 -2.92 -10.00
C LEU A 293 18.70 -3.37 -10.72
N VAL A 294 19.75 -2.53 -10.70
CA VAL A 294 20.98 -2.77 -11.46
C VAL A 294 22.07 -3.39 -10.60
N ASN A 295 22.91 -4.22 -11.21
CA ASN A 295 24.04 -4.86 -10.53
C ASN A 295 25.29 -3.96 -10.40
N VAL A 296 25.17 -2.66 -10.67
CA VAL A 296 26.26 -1.69 -10.57
C VAL A 296 26.05 -0.74 -9.40
N PRO A 297 27.11 -0.30 -8.71
CA PRO A 297 26.98 0.72 -7.67
C PRO A 297 26.40 2.01 -8.26
N VAL A 298 25.32 2.50 -7.66
CA VAL A 298 24.72 3.80 -7.98
C VAL A 298 25.01 4.76 -6.84
N PHE A 299 25.63 5.89 -7.17
CA PHE A 299 26.02 6.90 -6.17
C PHE A 299 24.97 8.01 -6.09
N GLU A 300 24.85 8.61 -4.91
CA GLU A 300 23.92 9.71 -4.65
C GLU A 300 24.18 10.94 -5.55
N ALA A 301 25.45 11.18 -5.90
CA ALA A 301 25.80 12.25 -6.85
C ALA A 301 25.15 12.08 -8.23
N TRP A 302 24.73 10.86 -8.60
CA TRP A 302 24.10 10.57 -9.88
C TRP A 302 22.58 10.76 -9.86
N SER A 303 21.96 10.99 -8.69
CA SER A 303 20.50 11.05 -8.55
C SER A 303 19.84 12.08 -9.47
N ALA A 304 20.41 13.28 -9.58
CA ALA A 304 19.89 14.34 -10.45
C ALA A 304 19.97 13.96 -11.94
N TYR A 305 21.11 13.38 -12.36
CA TYR A 305 21.29 12.87 -13.71
C TYR A 305 20.29 11.77 -14.04
N LEU A 306 20.15 10.76 -13.17
CA LEU A 306 19.23 9.65 -13.38
C LEU A 306 17.77 10.11 -13.46
N TYR A 307 17.40 11.11 -12.67
CA TYR A 307 16.05 11.68 -12.70
C TYR A 307 15.76 12.40 -14.00
N ASP A 308 16.62 13.32 -14.43
CA ASP A 308 16.43 14.07 -15.68
C ASP A 308 16.55 13.16 -16.92
N ALA A 309 17.59 12.33 -16.98
CA ALA A 309 17.79 11.40 -18.08
C ALA A 309 16.66 10.36 -18.16
N GLY A 310 16.18 9.88 -17.00
CA GLY A 310 15.06 8.94 -16.92
C GLY A 310 13.74 9.55 -17.43
N GLN A 311 13.48 10.83 -17.15
CA GLN A 311 12.32 11.53 -17.71
C GLN A 311 12.43 11.69 -19.24
N ARG A 312 13.60 12.12 -19.73
CA ARG A 312 13.85 12.28 -21.17
C ARG A 312 13.80 10.95 -21.93
N ALA A 313 14.22 9.87 -21.29
CA ALA A 313 14.14 8.51 -21.83
C ALA A 313 12.75 7.88 -21.69
N MET A 314 11.76 8.61 -21.15
CA MET A 314 10.42 8.13 -20.86
C MET A 314 10.35 6.97 -19.86
N LEU A 315 11.41 6.69 -19.10
CA LEU A 315 11.43 5.70 -18.02
C LEU A 315 10.75 6.23 -16.75
N VAL A 316 10.68 7.56 -16.59
CA VAL A 316 9.98 8.23 -15.50
C VAL A 316 8.91 9.13 -16.09
N ARG A 317 7.64 8.86 -15.76
CA ARG A 317 6.48 9.56 -16.36
C ARG A 317 5.51 10.01 -15.28
N LYS A 318 4.78 11.10 -15.52
CA LYS A 318 3.67 11.49 -14.64
C LYS A 318 2.46 10.59 -14.90
N THR A 319 1.81 10.15 -13.84
CA THR A 319 0.51 9.47 -13.93
C THR A 319 -0.62 10.48 -14.13
N ARG A 320 -1.78 10.01 -14.59
CA ARG A 320 -3.00 10.82 -14.57
C ARG A 320 -3.50 10.88 -13.13
N ALA A 321 -3.29 12.01 -12.47
CA ALA A 321 -3.67 12.20 -11.07
C ALA A 321 -4.54 13.44 -10.85
N ALA A 322 -5.25 13.48 -9.72
CA ALA A 322 -6.08 14.60 -9.28
C ALA A 322 -6.03 14.77 -7.76
N GLY A 323 -6.50 15.91 -7.28
CA GLY A 323 -6.58 16.21 -5.85
C GLY A 323 -5.23 16.58 -5.24
N GLY A 324 -4.35 17.23 -6.00
CA GLY A 324 -2.99 17.58 -5.52
C GLY A 324 -2.00 16.41 -5.46
N ILE A 325 -2.45 15.19 -5.77
CA ILE A 325 -1.58 14.02 -5.83
C ILE A 325 -0.65 14.13 -7.04
N ASP A 326 0.66 14.04 -6.78
CA ASP A 326 1.68 13.95 -7.82
C ASP A 326 2.40 12.61 -7.70
N LEU A 327 2.07 11.70 -8.61
CA LEU A 327 2.61 10.35 -8.64
C LEU A 327 3.34 10.10 -9.96
N LEU A 328 4.61 9.73 -9.85
CA LEU A 328 5.44 9.33 -10.97
C LEU A 328 5.38 7.81 -11.15
N THR A 329 5.21 7.37 -12.39
CA THR A 329 5.50 6.01 -12.85
C THR A 329 6.99 5.88 -13.12
N VAL A 330 7.58 4.76 -12.70
CA VAL A 330 8.97 4.40 -12.99
C VAL A 330 8.98 3.02 -13.63
N ASP A 331 9.47 2.94 -14.86
CA ASP A 331 9.71 1.68 -15.56
C ASP A 331 11.01 1.07 -15.05
N LEU A 332 10.92 -0.07 -14.38
CA LEU A 332 12.05 -0.85 -13.87
C LEU A 332 12.62 -1.74 -14.97
N ASP A 333 13.12 -1.12 -16.03
CA ASP A 333 13.83 -1.77 -17.14
C ASP A 333 15.34 -1.80 -16.86
N VAL A 334 15.86 -2.97 -16.48
CA VAL A 334 17.26 -3.13 -16.09
C VAL A 334 18.23 -2.76 -17.22
N ASP A 335 17.88 -3.03 -18.47
CA ASP A 335 18.74 -2.79 -19.62
C ASP A 335 18.79 -1.29 -19.93
N ALA A 336 17.64 -0.60 -19.89
CA ALA A 336 17.57 0.83 -20.14
C ALA A 336 18.30 1.65 -19.06
N TRP A 337 18.11 1.32 -17.78
CA TRP A 337 18.81 1.99 -16.68
C TRP A 337 20.32 1.74 -16.71
N THR A 338 20.74 0.50 -17.01
CA THR A 338 22.17 0.19 -17.16
C THR A 338 22.79 1.00 -18.30
N ARG A 339 22.11 1.12 -19.44
CA ARG A 339 22.55 1.93 -20.59
C ARG A 339 22.63 3.43 -20.28
N LEU A 340 21.72 3.97 -19.47
CA LEU A 340 21.80 5.36 -19.00
C LEU A 340 23.03 5.61 -18.14
N ILE A 341 23.37 4.67 -17.25
CA ILE A 341 24.55 4.78 -16.38
C ILE A 341 25.83 4.65 -17.21
N THR A 342 25.96 3.60 -18.03
CA THR A 342 27.17 3.39 -18.83
C THR A 342 27.38 4.52 -19.83
N GLY A 343 26.33 4.96 -20.52
CA GLY A 343 26.40 6.07 -21.47
C GLY A 343 26.70 7.41 -20.78
N GLY A 344 26.20 7.63 -19.56
CA GLY A 344 26.54 8.81 -18.77
C GLY A 344 28.00 8.87 -18.37
N LEU A 345 28.58 7.72 -17.98
CA LEU A 345 30.00 7.58 -17.66
C LEU A 345 30.89 7.74 -18.90
N GLU A 346 30.54 7.07 -20.01
CA GLU A 346 31.29 7.17 -21.27
C GLU A 346 31.33 8.59 -21.83
N GLN A 347 30.26 9.36 -21.64
CA GLN A 347 30.18 10.74 -22.13
C GLN A 347 30.72 11.79 -21.16
N GLY A 348 31.17 11.38 -19.96
CA GLY A 348 31.67 12.25 -18.91
C GLY A 348 30.60 13.16 -18.30
N VAL A 349 29.33 12.74 -18.31
CA VAL A 349 28.22 13.51 -17.70
C VAL A 349 28.11 13.20 -16.21
N ILE A 350 28.38 11.94 -15.85
CA ILE A 350 28.53 11.49 -14.46
C ILE A 350 29.91 10.87 -14.32
N GLU A 351 30.49 10.99 -13.13
CA GLU A 351 31.82 10.48 -12.82
C GLU A 351 31.79 9.59 -11.57
N LEU A 352 32.75 8.68 -11.47
CA LEU A 352 32.94 7.90 -10.25
C LEU A 352 33.45 8.83 -9.14
N PRO A 353 32.91 8.75 -7.92
CA PRO A 353 33.42 9.54 -6.80
C PRO A 353 34.91 9.27 -6.61
N GLN A 354 35.71 10.34 -6.61
CA GLN A 354 37.11 10.23 -6.27
C GLN A 354 37.21 9.95 -4.77
N GLN A 355 37.98 8.94 -4.37
CA GLN A 355 38.25 8.70 -2.96
C GLN A 355 39.01 9.91 -2.41
N THR A 356 38.33 10.77 -1.67
CA THR A 356 38.99 11.80 -0.87
C THR A 356 39.89 11.06 0.12
N THR A 357 41.20 11.11 -0.12
CA THR A 357 42.22 10.46 0.70
C THR A 357 42.45 11.26 1.97
#